data_AF-A0A832NHW3-F1
#
_entry.id   AF-A0A832NHW3-F1
#
_cell.length_a   1.000
_cell.length_b   1.000
_cell.length_c   1.000
_cell.angle_alpha   90.00
_cell.angle_beta   90.00
_cell.angle_gamma   90.00
#
_symmetry.space_group_name_H-M   'P 1'
#
loop_
_entity.id
_entity.type
_entity.pdbx_description
1 polymer ?
#
loop_
_entity_poly.entity_id
_entity_poly.type
_entity_poly.pdbx_seq_one_letter_code
_entity_poly.pdbx_strand_id
1 'polypeptide(L)'
;MLFETFEDPGLSQLSYAIGCQSNGEMAIIDPRRDVDIYLEFAKAEGFTIKHVLDTHIHADFASGARELAEATGAELHLSGYDEGEQFDVQFKHTPMFDGDRVVMGNVAIEALFTPGHTPEHISFLIYDGARSKDVPAVACTGDFLFVGSLGRPDLLGEKATRGLAQLAFQSVREKLKHLPDSLEIRPGHGSGSACGAGMAGRQVSTLGYERATNPLLNPELSEDEFIELLLSNLPPAPDFYPRNKVTNSDGPRSVRGMVDLDPAQIQAFSINELKQQVEKGATIVDIRDQLAFNAAHIKGSLGIEFGNDLSTWGGWVVPPDHPIILVDYEGDPELISEAIRALVRVGQDYIVGYLENGFTGWMKAGEGFEHIPLVDVYRARADLESGQRMLIDMREPSEWQAGHAPNARHIPAHLARGGLDGISPDEPINLICASGMRSTVASSILLREGYSNVVNVIGGMDAWERAGLPMQQD
;
A
#
# COMPACT_ATOMS: atom_id res chain seq x y z
N MET A 1 -8.89 29.48 4.26
CA MET A 1 -9.01 28.02 4.14
C MET A 1 -7.85 27.38 4.88
N LEU A 2 -8.09 26.34 5.67
CA LEU A 2 -7.05 25.43 6.20
C LEU A 2 -6.92 24.24 5.24
N PHE A 3 -5.70 23.81 4.96
CA PHE A 3 -5.40 22.63 4.14
C PHE A 3 -4.23 21.89 4.78
N GLU A 4 -4.44 20.63 5.14
CA GLU A 4 -3.44 19.77 5.78
C GLU A 4 -3.29 18.45 5.02
N THR A 5 -2.08 17.89 5.00
CA THR A 5 -1.77 16.63 4.33
C THR A 5 -1.34 15.58 5.34
N PHE A 6 -1.91 14.39 5.22
CA PHE A 6 -1.60 13.23 6.04
C PHE A 6 -0.98 12.15 5.15
N GLU A 7 0.27 11.78 5.42
CA GLU A 7 0.98 10.71 4.71
C GLU A 7 1.04 9.39 5.51
N ASP A 8 0.66 8.28 4.88
CA ASP A 8 1.11 6.95 5.31
C ASP A 8 2.38 6.58 4.53
N PRO A 9 3.57 6.61 5.15
CA PRO A 9 4.81 6.31 4.45
C PRO A 9 4.91 4.85 3.99
N GLY A 10 4.17 3.92 4.61
CA GLY A 10 4.20 2.50 4.24
C GLY A 10 3.50 2.21 2.92
N LEU A 11 2.40 2.90 2.67
CA LEU A 11 1.60 2.79 1.43
C LEU A 11 1.90 3.93 0.45
N SER A 12 2.68 4.92 0.88
CA SER A 12 2.86 6.19 0.17
C SER A 12 1.53 6.89 -0.13
N GLN A 13 0.54 6.69 0.74
CA GLN A 13 -0.82 7.19 0.60
C GLN A 13 -0.94 8.59 1.20
N LEU A 14 -1.67 9.47 0.52
CA LEU A 14 -1.89 10.85 0.90
C LEU A 14 -3.39 11.12 1.04
N SER A 15 -3.74 11.70 2.18
CA SER A 15 -5.10 12.13 2.50
C SER A 15 -5.10 13.58 2.96
N TYR A 16 -6.24 14.25 2.85
CA TYR A 16 -6.30 15.70 2.98
C TYR A 16 -7.40 16.17 3.90
N ALA A 17 -7.09 17.12 4.80
CA ALA A 17 -8.10 17.85 5.56
C ALA A 17 -8.26 19.27 5.01
N ILE A 18 -9.50 19.66 4.73
CA ILE A 18 -9.85 20.98 4.18
C ILE A 18 -10.83 21.64 5.14
N GLY A 19 -10.39 22.71 5.82
CA GLY A 19 -11.16 23.41 6.84
C GLY A 19 -11.59 24.81 6.41
N CYS A 20 -12.83 25.19 6.76
CA CYS A 20 -13.35 26.54 6.59
C CYS A 20 -13.50 27.27 7.92
N GLN A 21 -12.58 28.19 8.22
CA GLN A 21 -12.55 28.93 9.49
C GLN A 21 -13.81 29.78 9.74
N SER A 22 -14.57 30.15 8.71
CA SER A 22 -15.75 31.01 8.88
C SER A 22 -16.92 30.30 9.55
N ASN A 23 -17.04 28.99 9.41
CA ASN A 23 -18.12 28.19 10.00
C ASN A 23 -17.61 26.98 10.81
N GLY A 24 -16.30 26.73 10.84
CA GLY A 24 -15.70 25.64 11.63
C GLY A 24 -15.95 24.25 11.04
N GLU A 25 -16.33 24.15 9.76
CA GLU A 25 -16.54 22.87 9.09
C GLU A 25 -15.26 22.37 8.41
N MET A 26 -15.11 21.05 8.35
CA MET A 26 -13.99 20.37 7.70
C MET A 26 -14.47 19.22 6.82
N ALA A 27 -13.80 19.05 5.69
CA ALA A 27 -13.88 17.87 4.83
C ALA A 27 -12.58 17.06 4.91
N ILE A 28 -12.68 15.74 4.88
CA ILE A 28 -11.54 14.84 4.70
C ILE A 28 -11.66 14.13 3.34
N ILE A 29 -10.58 14.11 2.55
CA ILE A 29 -10.49 13.41 1.27
C ILE A 29 -9.54 12.21 1.40
N ASP A 30 -9.97 11.06 0.89
CA ASP A 30 -9.27 9.77 0.88
C ASP A 30 -8.74 9.32 2.26
N PRO A 31 -9.57 9.35 3.33
CA PRO A 31 -9.11 9.03 4.68
C PRO A 31 -8.55 7.60 4.80
N ARG A 32 -7.46 7.47 5.56
CA ARG A 32 -6.94 6.19 6.04
C ARG A 32 -7.93 5.47 6.94
N ARG A 33 -7.73 4.17 7.08
CA ARG A 33 -8.55 3.28 7.91
C ARG A 33 -8.54 3.64 9.40
N ASP A 34 -7.41 4.05 9.94
CA ASP A 34 -7.25 4.50 11.32
C ASP A 34 -7.64 5.98 11.46
N VAL A 35 -8.95 6.22 11.60
CA VAL A 35 -9.56 7.54 11.44
C VAL A 35 -9.35 8.51 12.62
N ASP A 36 -8.81 8.02 13.73
CA ASP A 36 -8.57 8.79 14.95
C ASP A 36 -7.62 9.95 14.73
N ILE A 37 -6.64 9.80 13.83
CA ILE A 37 -5.73 10.90 13.43
C ILE A 37 -6.49 12.13 12.92
N TYR A 38 -7.59 11.95 12.18
CA TYR A 38 -8.42 13.05 11.68
C TYR A 38 -9.32 13.63 12.77
N LEU A 39 -9.86 12.77 13.63
CA LEU A 39 -10.71 13.19 14.76
C LEU A 39 -9.91 14.07 15.74
N GLU A 40 -8.69 13.66 16.06
CA GLU A 40 -7.78 14.39 16.93
C GLU A 40 -7.34 15.71 16.30
N PHE A 41 -6.97 15.69 15.01
CA PHE A 41 -6.61 16.89 14.28
C PHE A 41 -7.75 17.91 14.23
N ALA A 42 -8.96 17.50 13.83
CA ALA A 42 -10.11 18.38 13.77
C ALA A 42 -10.43 18.99 15.14
N LYS A 43 -10.34 18.20 16.21
CA LYS A 43 -10.53 18.68 17.59
C LYS A 43 -9.47 19.69 18.00
N ALA A 44 -8.20 19.44 17.70
CA ALA A 44 -7.08 20.33 18.02
C ALA A 44 -7.20 21.68 17.30
N GLU A 45 -7.63 21.66 16.04
CA GLU A 45 -7.80 22.84 15.20
C GLU A 45 -9.18 23.52 15.38
N GLY A 46 -10.07 22.97 16.21
CA GLY A 46 -11.39 23.53 16.51
C GLY A 46 -12.41 23.41 15.37
N PHE A 47 -12.28 22.39 14.52
CA PHE A 47 -13.19 22.08 13.44
C PHE A 47 -14.13 20.92 13.78
N THR A 48 -15.26 20.85 13.07
CA THR A 48 -16.15 19.68 13.03
C THR A 48 -16.09 19.08 11.62
N ILE A 49 -15.74 17.79 11.53
CA ILE A 49 -15.78 17.06 10.28
C ILE A 49 -17.25 16.88 9.88
N LYS A 50 -17.63 17.46 8.73
CA LYS A 50 -18.99 17.42 8.17
C LYS A 50 -19.08 16.67 6.86
N HIS A 51 -17.96 16.50 6.18
CA HIS A 51 -17.89 15.85 4.89
C HIS A 51 -16.70 14.90 4.83
N VAL A 52 -16.91 13.75 4.23
CA VAL A 52 -15.88 12.76 3.96
C VAL A 52 -16.02 12.36 2.50
N LEU A 53 -14.93 12.33 1.76
CA LEU A 53 -14.92 12.10 0.33
C LEU A 53 -13.86 11.06 -0.04
N ASP A 54 -14.15 10.18 -1.00
CA ASP A 54 -13.14 9.40 -1.71
C ASP A 54 -13.09 9.80 -3.18
N THR A 55 -11.90 9.77 -3.76
CA THR A 55 -11.66 10.02 -5.19
C THR A 55 -12.07 8.83 -6.05
N HIS A 56 -11.88 7.61 -5.56
CA HIS A 56 -12.19 6.36 -6.25
C HIS A 56 -12.29 5.19 -5.26
N ILE A 57 -12.70 4.02 -5.74
CA ILE A 57 -12.67 2.79 -4.92
C ILE A 57 -11.20 2.35 -4.83
N HIS A 58 -10.54 2.56 -3.70
CA HIS A 58 -9.10 2.31 -3.56
C HIS A 58 -8.73 0.82 -3.74
N ALA A 59 -7.53 0.55 -4.26
CA ALA A 59 -7.04 -0.81 -4.49
C ALA A 59 -5.99 -1.24 -3.46
N ASP A 60 -5.23 -0.30 -2.93
CA ASP A 60 -4.02 -0.56 -2.14
C ASP A 60 -4.25 -0.45 -0.63
N PHE A 61 -5.30 0.26 -0.22
CA PHE A 61 -5.72 0.37 1.18
C PHE A 61 -7.24 0.22 1.35
N ALA A 62 -7.67 -0.13 2.56
CA ALA A 62 -9.06 -0.11 2.97
C ALA A 62 -9.44 1.32 3.41
N SER A 63 -10.36 1.96 2.68
CA SER A 63 -10.76 3.36 2.90
C SER A 63 -11.38 3.55 4.27
N GLY A 64 -10.95 4.55 5.04
CA GLY A 64 -11.61 4.96 6.29
C GLY A 64 -12.88 5.77 6.10
N ALA A 65 -13.31 6.02 4.86
CA ALA A 65 -14.33 7.04 4.59
C ALA A 65 -15.67 6.71 5.26
N ARG A 66 -16.10 5.45 5.15
CA ARG A 66 -17.29 4.95 5.85
C ARG A 66 -17.15 5.06 7.36
N GLU A 67 -16.01 4.64 7.92
CA GLU A 67 -15.80 4.64 9.37
C GLU A 67 -15.78 6.07 9.95
N LEU A 68 -15.11 6.99 9.26
CA LEU A 68 -15.07 8.39 9.66
C LEU A 68 -16.45 9.05 9.57
N ALA A 69 -17.22 8.77 8.52
CA ALA A 69 -18.59 9.25 8.37
C ALA A 69 -19.50 8.72 9.49
N GLU A 70 -19.42 7.42 9.80
CA GLU A 70 -20.18 6.81 10.91
C GLU A 70 -19.78 7.38 12.28
N ALA A 71 -18.48 7.64 12.51
CA ALA A 71 -17.97 8.17 13.77
C ALA A 71 -18.37 9.63 14.03
N THR A 72 -18.52 10.43 12.97
CA THR A 72 -18.76 11.88 13.06
C THR A 72 -20.21 12.28 12.73
N GLY A 73 -20.95 11.41 12.05
CA GLY A 73 -22.21 11.75 11.39
C GLY A 73 -22.03 12.66 10.18
N ALA A 74 -20.81 12.74 9.62
CA ALA A 74 -20.52 13.46 8.39
C ALA A 74 -21.24 12.84 7.19
N GLU A 75 -21.49 13.67 6.19
CA GLU A 75 -21.98 13.19 4.90
C GLU A 75 -20.84 12.55 4.10
N LEU A 76 -21.08 11.34 3.60
CA LEU A 76 -20.13 10.55 2.85
C LEU A 76 -20.39 10.74 1.36
N HIS A 77 -19.47 11.39 0.66
CA HIS A 77 -19.57 11.72 -0.76
C HIS A 77 -18.65 10.82 -1.58
N LEU A 78 -19.20 10.04 -2.50
CA LEU A 78 -18.44 9.12 -3.35
C LEU A 78 -18.82 9.36 -4.81
N SER A 79 -18.04 8.84 -5.75
CA SER A 79 -18.39 8.92 -7.17
C SER A 79 -19.73 8.27 -7.46
N GLY A 80 -20.57 8.93 -8.26
CA GLY A 80 -21.81 8.34 -8.80
C GLY A 80 -21.63 7.57 -10.10
N TYR A 81 -20.39 7.33 -10.55
CA TYR A 81 -20.06 6.69 -11.83
C TYR A 81 -19.68 5.20 -11.69
N ASP A 82 -19.90 4.60 -10.52
CA ASP A 82 -19.61 3.19 -10.24
C ASP A 82 -20.80 2.25 -10.56
N GLU A 83 -22.00 2.79 -10.75
CA GLU A 83 -23.21 1.99 -11.04
C GLU A 83 -23.03 1.13 -12.31
N GLY A 84 -23.03 -0.19 -12.12
CA GLY A 84 -22.90 -1.17 -13.21
C GLY A 84 -21.46 -1.50 -13.60
N GLU A 85 -20.47 -0.92 -12.92
CA GLU A 85 -19.06 -1.31 -13.05
C GLU A 85 -18.76 -2.63 -12.33
N GLN A 86 -17.55 -3.16 -12.51
CA GLN A 86 -17.12 -4.39 -11.85
C GLN A 86 -17.16 -4.29 -10.31
N PHE A 87 -16.91 -3.09 -9.80
CA PHE A 87 -16.88 -2.76 -8.39
C PHE A 87 -17.75 -1.52 -8.19
N ASP A 88 -18.83 -1.68 -7.43
CA ASP A 88 -19.79 -0.62 -7.10
C ASP A 88 -20.02 -0.57 -5.58
N VAL A 89 -20.27 0.62 -5.06
CA VAL A 89 -20.39 0.85 -3.62
C VAL A 89 -21.74 0.35 -3.09
N GLN A 90 -21.70 -0.59 -2.15
CA GLN A 90 -22.86 -1.30 -1.61
C GLN A 90 -23.40 -0.73 -0.28
N PHE A 91 -22.89 0.43 0.15
CA PHE A 91 -23.34 1.10 1.37
C PHE A 91 -23.81 2.53 1.08
N LYS A 92 -24.59 3.08 2.01
CA LYS A 92 -25.21 4.39 1.85
C LYS A 92 -24.15 5.49 1.74
N HIS A 93 -24.25 6.27 0.67
CA HIS A 93 -23.45 7.46 0.42
C HIS A 93 -24.27 8.48 -0.39
N THR A 94 -23.73 9.70 -0.55
CA THR A 94 -24.22 10.73 -1.45
C THR A 94 -23.39 10.64 -2.74
N PRO A 95 -23.99 10.28 -3.89
CA PRO A 95 -23.26 10.21 -5.15
C PRO A 95 -22.89 11.61 -5.64
N MET A 96 -21.68 11.76 -6.16
CA MET A 96 -21.17 12.97 -6.80
C MET A 96 -20.96 12.73 -8.28
N PHE A 97 -21.49 13.63 -9.11
CA PHE A 97 -21.28 13.68 -10.55
C PHE A 97 -20.39 14.89 -10.93
N ASP A 98 -19.93 14.91 -12.19
CA ASP A 98 -19.11 16.01 -12.72
C ASP A 98 -19.77 17.39 -12.48
N GLY A 99 -19.06 18.28 -11.78
CA GLY A 99 -19.51 19.63 -11.45
C GLY A 99 -20.33 19.76 -10.15
N ASP A 100 -20.68 18.65 -9.48
CA ASP A 100 -21.34 18.71 -8.18
C ASP A 100 -20.42 19.33 -7.12
N ARG A 101 -21.01 20.07 -6.17
CA ARG A 101 -20.26 20.84 -5.17
C ARG A 101 -20.71 20.57 -3.74
N VAL A 102 -19.72 20.42 -2.87
CA VAL A 102 -19.86 20.54 -1.41
C VAL A 102 -19.42 21.94 -0.99
N VAL A 103 -20.29 22.71 -0.33
CA VAL A 103 -20.00 24.08 0.11
C VAL A 103 -19.95 24.16 1.62
N MET A 104 -18.77 24.50 2.15
CA MET A 104 -18.49 24.68 3.57
C MET A 104 -18.11 26.14 3.82
N GLY A 105 -19.09 27.00 4.14
CA GLY A 105 -18.85 28.43 4.36
C GLY A 105 -18.23 29.12 3.14
N ASN A 106 -16.99 29.60 3.27
CA ASN A 106 -16.24 30.19 2.16
C ASN A 106 -15.49 29.17 1.28
N VAL A 107 -15.43 27.89 1.65
CA VAL A 107 -14.73 26.86 0.87
C VAL A 107 -15.75 26.08 0.04
N ALA A 108 -15.42 25.78 -1.21
CA ALA A 108 -16.19 24.84 -2.02
C ALA A 108 -15.27 23.75 -2.58
N ILE A 109 -15.77 22.52 -2.61
CA ILE A 109 -15.11 21.35 -3.21
C ILE A 109 -16.01 20.89 -4.36
N GLU A 110 -15.49 20.94 -5.58
CA GLU A 110 -16.19 20.54 -6.81
C GLU A 110 -15.63 19.21 -7.32
N ALA A 111 -16.51 18.26 -7.66
CA ALA A 111 -16.12 17.02 -8.31
C ALA A 111 -15.81 17.24 -9.80
N LEU A 112 -14.72 16.67 -10.27
CA LEU A 112 -14.29 16.65 -11.66
C LEU A 112 -14.14 15.20 -12.10
N PHE A 113 -14.98 14.73 -13.02
CA PHE A 113 -14.92 13.35 -13.50
C PHE A 113 -13.66 13.12 -14.34
N THR A 114 -12.77 12.25 -13.85
CA THR A 114 -11.44 12.00 -14.42
C THR A 114 -11.17 10.50 -14.50
N PRO A 115 -11.97 9.73 -15.27
CA PRO A 115 -11.78 8.30 -15.41
C PRO A 115 -10.43 7.98 -16.06
N GLY A 116 -9.87 6.84 -15.70
CA GLY A 116 -8.60 6.37 -16.24
C GLY A 116 -7.92 5.37 -15.34
N HIS A 117 -7.59 5.76 -14.11
CA HIS A 117 -7.14 4.81 -13.10
C HIS A 117 -8.24 3.80 -12.76
N THR A 118 -9.45 4.31 -12.59
CA THR A 118 -10.69 3.53 -12.44
C THR A 118 -11.79 4.17 -13.30
N PRO A 119 -12.85 3.43 -13.67
CA PRO A 119 -13.95 3.97 -14.47
C PRO A 119 -14.75 5.05 -13.73
N GLU A 120 -14.84 4.95 -12.41
CA GLU A 120 -15.61 5.86 -11.56
C GLU A 120 -14.81 7.08 -11.07
N HIS A 121 -13.49 7.14 -11.29
CA HIS A 121 -12.61 8.11 -10.64
C HIS A 121 -13.07 9.58 -10.80
N ILE A 122 -13.13 10.30 -9.68
CA ILE A 122 -13.32 11.75 -9.61
C ILE A 122 -12.15 12.43 -8.91
N SER A 123 -11.74 13.58 -9.42
CA SER A 123 -10.83 14.52 -8.73
C SER A 123 -11.64 15.61 -8.03
N PHE A 124 -11.04 16.29 -7.05
CA PHE A 124 -11.71 17.37 -6.32
C PHE A 124 -11.00 18.71 -6.50
N LEU A 125 -11.69 19.69 -7.09
CA LEU A 125 -11.24 21.07 -7.20
C LEU A 125 -11.68 21.88 -5.98
N ILE A 126 -10.73 22.52 -5.30
CA ILE A 126 -10.97 23.24 -4.05
C ILE A 126 -10.86 24.75 -4.31
N TYR A 127 -11.91 25.47 -3.95
CA TYR A 127 -12.04 26.91 -4.13
C TYR A 127 -11.98 27.60 -2.76
N ASP A 128 -11.04 28.55 -2.61
CA ASP A 128 -11.06 29.50 -1.50
C ASP A 128 -11.93 30.70 -1.88
N GLY A 129 -13.23 30.59 -1.64
CA GLY A 129 -14.23 31.61 -1.94
C GLY A 129 -14.05 32.94 -1.20
N ALA A 130 -13.18 33.00 -0.19
CA ALA A 130 -12.77 34.27 0.42
C ALA A 130 -11.78 35.05 -0.48
N ARG A 131 -11.14 34.37 -1.44
CA ARG A 131 -10.20 34.94 -2.42
C ARG A 131 -10.77 34.96 -3.83
N SER A 132 -11.34 33.85 -4.28
CA SER A 132 -11.99 33.71 -5.59
C SER A 132 -13.03 32.61 -5.56
N LYS A 133 -14.22 32.89 -6.13
CA LYS A 133 -15.28 31.88 -6.30
C LYS A 133 -15.15 31.07 -7.58
N ASP A 134 -14.36 31.57 -8.53
CA ASP A 134 -14.31 31.07 -9.91
C ASP A 134 -12.97 30.40 -10.24
N VAL A 135 -11.94 30.61 -9.41
CA VAL A 135 -10.59 30.06 -9.64
C VAL A 135 -10.28 29.04 -8.55
N PRO A 136 -10.09 27.75 -8.91
CA PRO A 136 -9.68 26.75 -7.93
C PRO A 136 -8.22 26.99 -7.50
N ALA A 137 -7.95 26.78 -6.21
CA ALA A 137 -6.62 26.93 -5.63
C ALA A 137 -5.85 25.60 -5.64
N VAL A 138 -6.54 24.50 -5.33
CA VAL A 138 -5.96 23.16 -5.17
C VAL A 138 -6.82 22.14 -5.92
N ALA A 139 -6.19 21.13 -6.51
CA ALA A 139 -6.85 19.93 -7.01
C ALA A 139 -6.32 18.71 -6.25
N CYS A 140 -7.20 18.06 -5.49
CA CYS A 140 -6.93 16.72 -4.99
C CYS A 140 -7.22 15.73 -6.12
N THR A 141 -6.18 15.23 -6.76
CA THR A 141 -6.26 14.49 -8.03
C THR A 141 -6.41 12.99 -7.85
N GLY A 142 -6.44 12.49 -6.61
CA GLY A 142 -6.46 11.06 -6.34
C GLY A 142 -5.36 10.35 -7.14
N ASP A 143 -5.72 9.24 -7.75
CA ASP A 143 -4.82 8.46 -8.60
C ASP A 143 -4.97 8.80 -10.09
N PHE A 144 -5.63 9.90 -10.45
CA PHE A 144 -5.64 10.37 -11.82
C PHE A 144 -4.28 10.97 -12.23
N LEU A 145 -3.82 12.02 -11.52
CA LEU A 145 -2.60 12.76 -11.83
C LEU A 145 -1.66 12.79 -10.63
N PHE A 146 -0.48 12.21 -10.80
CA PHE A 146 0.61 12.24 -9.83
C PHE A 146 1.63 13.34 -10.15
N VAL A 147 2.59 13.55 -9.25
CA VAL A 147 3.74 14.41 -9.57
C VAL A 147 4.71 13.66 -10.49
N GLY A 148 4.74 14.05 -11.77
CA GLY A 148 5.57 13.45 -12.81
C GLY A 148 4.97 12.23 -13.52
N SER A 149 3.76 11.78 -13.16
CA SER A 149 3.13 10.59 -13.75
C SER A 149 1.59 10.61 -13.68
N LEU A 150 0.94 9.51 -14.06
CA LEU A 150 -0.50 9.26 -13.95
C LEU A 150 -0.76 7.89 -13.27
N GLY A 151 -1.99 7.67 -12.83
CA GLY A 151 -2.46 6.36 -12.36
C GLY A 151 -2.40 5.28 -13.41
N ARG A 152 -2.09 4.07 -12.97
CA ARG A 152 -2.12 2.88 -13.81
C ARG A 152 -3.57 2.48 -14.19
N PRO A 153 -3.85 2.08 -15.44
CA PRO A 153 -5.20 1.71 -15.89
C PRO A 153 -5.48 0.19 -15.90
N ASP A 154 -4.57 -0.64 -15.41
CA ASP A 154 -4.57 -2.10 -15.63
C ASP A 154 -5.10 -2.94 -14.44
N LEU A 155 -5.46 -2.30 -13.32
CA LEU A 155 -5.89 -3.01 -12.10
C LEU A 155 -7.21 -3.79 -12.23
N LEU A 156 -8.07 -3.42 -13.18
CA LEU A 156 -9.32 -4.15 -13.48
C LEU A 156 -9.11 -5.30 -14.47
N GLY A 157 -7.86 -5.62 -14.80
CA GLY A 157 -7.47 -6.72 -15.68
C GLY A 157 -7.31 -6.32 -17.14
N GLU A 158 -6.74 -7.24 -17.91
CA GLU A 158 -6.28 -7.03 -19.29
C GLU A 158 -7.37 -6.49 -20.23
N LYS A 159 -8.62 -6.97 -20.06
CA LYS A 159 -9.76 -6.56 -20.89
C LYS A 159 -10.13 -5.09 -20.70
N ALA A 160 -10.00 -4.57 -19.48
CA ALA A 160 -10.34 -3.18 -19.16
C ALA A 160 -9.18 -2.21 -19.45
N THR A 161 -7.95 -2.71 -19.42
CA THR A 161 -6.70 -1.92 -19.45
C THR A 161 -6.67 -0.90 -20.59
N ARG A 162 -6.92 -1.32 -21.84
CA ARG A 162 -6.86 -0.41 -22.98
C ARG A 162 -7.97 0.64 -22.94
N GLY A 163 -9.19 0.26 -22.57
CA GLY A 163 -10.32 1.19 -22.48
C GLY A 163 -10.10 2.25 -21.39
N LEU A 164 -9.56 1.85 -20.25
CA LEU A 164 -9.18 2.75 -19.16
C LEU A 164 -8.04 3.70 -19.56
N ALA A 165 -7.03 3.21 -20.29
CA ALA A 165 -5.96 4.07 -20.83
C ALA A 165 -6.50 5.12 -21.82
N GLN A 166 -7.50 4.77 -22.63
CA GLN A 166 -8.20 5.71 -23.52
C GLN A 166 -8.98 6.77 -22.73
N LEU A 167 -9.67 6.37 -21.66
CA LEU A 167 -10.36 7.29 -20.76
C LEU A 167 -9.37 8.23 -20.06
N ALA A 168 -8.21 7.72 -19.61
CA ALA A 168 -7.15 8.54 -19.03
C ALA A 168 -6.65 9.61 -20.01
N PHE A 169 -6.45 9.25 -21.28
CA PHE A 169 -6.09 10.21 -22.33
C PHE A 169 -7.15 11.30 -22.49
N GLN A 170 -8.44 10.92 -22.57
CA GLN A 170 -9.55 11.88 -22.68
C GLN A 170 -9.63 12.81 -21.46
N SER A 171 -9.48 12.26 -20.25
CA SER A 171 -9.42 13.04 -19.00
C SER A 171 -8.30 14.06 -19.02
N VAL A 172 -7.09 13.66 -19.44
CA VAL A 172 -5.95 14.57 -19.61
C VAL A 172 -6.25 15.69 -20.61
N ARG A 173 -6.77 15.34 -21.80
CA ARG A 173 -6.96 16.31 -22.89
C ARG A 173 -8.10 17.29 -22.65
N GLU A 174 -9.18 16.84 -22.03
CA GLU A 174 -10.40 17.65 -21.90
C GLU A 174 -10.52 18.31 -20.53
N LYS A 175 -10.28 17.56 -19.44
CA LYS A 175 -10.55 18.05 -18.07
C LYS A 175 -9.47 19.01 -17.57
N LEU A 176 -8.22 18.79 -17.97
CA LEU A 176 -7.13 19.69 -17.56
C LEU A 176 -7.05 20.96 -18.39
N LYS A 177 -7.64 21.01 -19.59
CA LYS A 177 -7.42 22.06 -20.60
C LYS A 177 -7.67 23.48 -20.10
N HIS A 178 -8.74 23.68 -19.32
CA HIS A 178 -9.19 25.02 -18.90
C HIS A 178 -8.74 25.39 -17.47
N LEU A 179 -8.06 24.47 -16.78
CA LEU A 179 -7.56 24.71 -15.44
C LEU A 179 -6.31 25.60 -15.47
N PRO A 180 -6.12 26.48 -14.46
CA PRO A 180 -5.02 27.43 -14.43
C PRO A 180 -3.70 26.73 -14.13
N ASP A 181 -2.60 27.24 -14.71
CA ASP A 181 -1.26 26.70 -14.47
C ASP A 181 -0.82 26.80 -12.99
N SER A 182 -1.38 27.76 -12.25
CA SER A 182 -1.12 27.95 -10.82
C SER A 182 -1.88 26.96 -9.92
N LEU A 183 -2.73 26.10 -10.47
CA LEU A 183 -3.48 25.09 -9.72
C LEU A 183 -2.50 24.15 -9.02
N GLU A 184 -2.56 24.08 -7.70
CA GLU A 184 -1.77 23.14 -6.92
C GLU A 184 -2.29 21.71 -7.12
N ILE A 185 -1.40 20.75 -7.32
CA ILE A 185 -1.73 19.34 -7.57
C ILE A 185 -1.37 18.52 -6.33
N ARG A 186 -2.37 17.81 -5.80
CA ARG A 186 -2.35 17.02 -4.57
C ARG A 186 -2.83 15.58 -4.86
N PRO A 187 -1.93 14.65 -5.18
CA PRO A 187 -2.30 13.29 -5.55
C PRO A 187 -2.78 12.42 -4.38
N GLY A 188 -3.39 11.27 -4.66
CA GLY A 188 -3.70 10.24 -3.66
C GLY A 188 -2.45 9.46 -3.21
N HIS A 189 -1.39 9.45 -4.02
CA HIS A 189 -0.15 8.73 -3.74
C HIS A 189 1.14 9.49 -4.10
N GLY A 190 2.22 9.12 -3.43
CA GLY A 190 3.59 9.59 -3.67
C GLY A 190 4.55 8.49 -4.13
N SER A 191 5.83 8.86 -4.24
CA SER A 191 6.95 7.94 -4.53
C SER A 191 6.94 6.73 -3.60
N GLY A 192 6.86 5.53 -4.17
CA GLY A 192 6.88 4.26 -3.44
C GLY A 192 5.59 3.44 -3.58
N SER A 193 4.49 4.07 -3.99
CA SER A 193 3.22 3.37 -4.26
C SER A 193 3.28 2.54 -5.55
N ALA A 194 2.58 1.39 -5.55
CA ALA A 194 2.40 0.55 -6.73
C ALA A 194 1.19 0.96 -7.59
N CYS A 195 0.48 2.03 -7.25
CA CYS A 195 -0.63 2.60 -8.02
C CYS A 195 -0.17 3.40 -9.26
N GLY A 196 1.13 3.67 -9.38
CA GLY A 196 1.71 4.34 -10.54
C GLY A 196 3.21 4.06 -10.69
N ALA A 197 3.77 4.46 -11.83
CA ALA A 197 5.20 4.36 -12.11
C ALA A 197 5.83 5.75 -12.25
N GLY A 198 7.07 5.94 -11.81
CA GLY A 198 7.81 7.19 -12.06
C GLY A 198 7.35 8.41 -11.24
N MET A 199 6.66 8.19 -10.11
CA MET A 199 6.27 9.26 -9.20
C MET A 199 7.50 9.94 -8.57
N ALA A 200 7.51 11.27 -8.57
CA ALA A 200 8.59 12.02 -7.95
C ALA A 200 8.52 11.95 -6.40
N GLY A 201 9.67 12.09 -5.74
CA GLY A 201 9.74 12.15 -4.27
C GLY A 201 9.07 13.38 -3.62
N ARG A 202 8.61 14.35 -4.42
CA ARG A 202 7.86 15.52 -3.94
C ARG A 202 6.36 15.22 -3.96
N GLN A 203 5.65 15.61 -2.91
CA GLN A 203 4.21 15.30 -2.74
C GLN A 203 3.27 16.34 -3.38
N VAL A 204 3.80 17.46 -3.85
CA VAL A 204 3.00 18.59 -4.35
C VAL A 204 3.58 19.11 -5.65
N SER A 205 2.73 19.43 -6.62
CA SER A 205 3.12 20.12 -7.86
C SER A 205 2.17 21.25 -8.24
N THR A 206 2.33 21.79 -9.44
CA THR A 206 1.38 22.71 -10.06
C THR A 206 1.06 22.22 -11.45
N LEU A 207 -0.16 22.47 -11.94
CA LEU A 207 -0.56 22.02 -13.28
C LEU A 207 0.37 22.57 -14.37
N GLY A 208 0.84 23.81 -14.25
CA GLY A 208 1.77 24.40 -15.21
C GLY A 208 3.13 23.69 -15.24
N TYR A 209 3.64 23.25 -14.09
CA TYR A 209 4.86 22.46 -14.03
C TYR A 209 4.64 21.07 -14.63
N GLU A 210 3.55 20.38 -14.27
CA GLU A 210 3.22 19.08 -14.84
C GLU A 210 3.07 19.15 -16.36
N ARG A 211 2.39 20.17 -16.92
CA ARG A 211 2.31 20.37 -18.38
C ARG A 211 3.68 20.53 -19.03
N ALA A 212 4.64 21.13 -18.34
CA ALA A 212 5.98 21.37 -18.87
C ALA A 212 6.90 20.15 -18.75
N THR A 213 6.70 19.27 -17.76
CA THR A 213 7.68 18.23 -17.42
C THR A 213 7.12 16.81 -17.39
N ASN A 214 5.83 16.62 -17.20
CA ASN A 214 5.20 15.29 -17.18
C ASN A 214 5.06 14.78 -18.61
N PRO A 215 5.74 13.69 -18.99
CA PRO A 215 5.77 13.23 -20.38
C PRO A 215 4.38 12.84 -20.89
N LEU A 216 3.49 12.37 -20.00
CA LEU A 216 2.12 11.99 -20.33
C LEU A 216 1.20 13.20 -20.59
N LEU A 217 1.61 14.41 -20.20
CA LEU A 217 0.88 15.65 -20.50
C LEU A 217 1.36 16.35 -21.78
N ASN A 218 2.35 15.80 -22.50
CA ASN A 218 2.84 16.37 -23.75
C ASN A 218 1.68 16.48 -24.77
N PRO A 219 1.32 17.70 -25.25
CA PRO A 219 0.19 17.91 -26.14
C PRO A 219 0.35 17.28 -27.53
N GLU A 220 1.59 16.94 -27.92
CA GLU A 220 1.88 16.35 -29.24
C GLU A 220 1.69 14.84 -29.29
N LEU A 221 1.54 14.16 -28.14
CA LEU A 221 1.29 12.72 -28.12
C LEU A 221 -0.08 12.39 -28.72
N SER A 222 -0.08 11.50 -29.71
CA SER A 222 -1.30 10.82 -30.14
C SER A 222 -1.85 9.91 -29.04
N GLU A 223 -3.11 9.48 -29.18
CA GLU A 223 -3.74 8.55 -28.22
C GLU A 223 -2.97 7.24 -28.11
N ASP A 224 -2.54 6.64 -29.24
CA ASP A 224 -1.78 5.39 -29.22
C ASP A 224 -0.41 5.55 -28.55
N GLU A 225 0.35 6.61 -28.86
CA GLU A 225 1.64 6.88 -28.21
C GLU A 225 1.49 7.13 -26.71
N PHE A 226 0.43 7.81 -26.28
CA PHE A 226 0.12 8.00 -24.86
C PHE A 226 -0.15 6.67 -24.16
N ILE A 227 -0.98 5.80 -24.77
CA ILE A 227 -1.33 4.49 -24.19
C ILE A 227 -0.08 3.62 -24.08
N GLU A 228 0.73 3.55 -25.13
CA GLU A 228 2.00 2.80 -25.11
C GLU A 228 2.92 3.31 -24.00
N LEU A 229 3.08 4.63 -23.87
CA LEU A 229 3.90 5.23 -22.83
C LEU A 229 3.38 4.90 -21.43
N LEU A 230 2.06 5.07 -21.19
CA LEU A 230 1.43 4.81 -19.89
C LEU A 230 1.58 3.35 -19.45
N LEU A 231 1.49 2.40 -20.39
CA LEU A 231 1.56 0.97 -20.10
C LEU A 231 2.99 0.41 -20.03
N SER A 232 3.99 1.13 -20.55
CA SER A 232 5.35 0.60 -20.76
C SER A 232 6.13 0.24 -19.48
N ASN A 233 5.81 0.86 -18.34
CA ASN A 233 6.64 0.79 -17.12
C ASN A 233 5.83 0.52 -15.84
N LEU A 234 4.68 -0.16 -15.94
CA LEU A 234 3.84 -0.42 -14.77
C LEU A 234 4.48 -1.46 -13.83
N PRO A 235 4.53 -1.20 -12.51
CA PRO A 235 4.99 -2.21 -11.56
C PRO A 235 3.98 -3.37 -11.50
N PRO A 236 4.38 -4.58 -11.09
CA PRO A 236 3.42 -5.66 -10.83
C PRO A 236 2.35 -5.22 -9.82
N ALA A 237 1.10 -5.51 -10.11
CA ALA A 237 0.00 -5.21 -9.20
C ALA A 237 0.04 -6.20 -8.02
N PRO A 238 -0.01 -5.71 -6.76
CA PRO A 238 -0.19 -6.58 -5.62
C PRO A 238 -1.49 -7.37 -5.72
N ASP A 239 -1.41 -8.66 -5.45
CA ASP A 239 -2.54 -9.56 -5.66
C ASP A 239 -3.70 -9.34 -4.66
N PHE A 240 -3.43 -8.61 -3.59
CA PHE A 240 -4.45 -8.18 -2.64
C PHE A 240 -5.27 -6.99 -3.14
N TYR A 241 -4.86 -6.34 -4.23
CA TYR A 241 -5.58 -5.17 -4.75
C TYR A 241 -7.04 -5.48 -5.13
N PRO A 242 -7.34 -6.58 -5.84
CA PRO A 242 -8.72 -7.01 -6.05
C PRO A 242 -9.50 -7.25 -4.75
N ARG A 243 -8.84 -7.75 -3.69
CA ARG A 243 -9.50 -7.94 -2.38
C ARG A 243 -9.88 -6.61 -1.75
N ASN A 244 -9.00 -5.61 -1.83
CA ASN A 244 -9.29 -4.27 -1.31
C ASN A 244 -10.35 -3.55 -2.13
N LYS A 245 -10.41 -3.74 -3.45
CA LYS A 245 -11.54 -3.28 -4.27
C LYS A 245 -12.87 -3.84 -3.76
N VAL A 246 -12.96 -5.15 -3.53
CA VAL A 246 -14.15 -5.78 -2.92
C VAL A 246 -14.43 -5.18 -1.54
N THR A 247 -13.40 -5.06 -0.70
CA THR A 247 -13.50 -4.53 0.66
C THR A 247 -14.06 -3.10 0.68
N ASN A 248 -13.60 -2.24 -0.22
CA ASN A 248 -14.02 -0.86 -0.36
C ASN A 248 -15.38 -0.71 -1.05
N SER A 249 -15.76 -1.64 -1.94
CA SER A 249 -17.11 -1.71 -2.52
C SER A 249 -18.15 -2.15 -1.50
N ASP A 250 -17.90 -3.25 -0.79
CA ASP A 250 -18.82 -3.81 0.22
C ASP A 250 -18.95 -2.91 1.45
N GLY A 251 -17.95 -2.04 1.67
CA GLY A 251 -17.84 -1.16 2.81
C GLY A 251 -17.07 -1.86 3.92
N PRO A 252 -15.82 -1.46 4.19
CA PRO A 252 -14.97 -2.31 5.01
C PRO A 252 -15.45 -2.38 6.46
N ARG A 253 -15.17 -3.49 7.14
CA ARG A 253 -15.62 -3.77 8.51
C ARG A 253 -15.04 -2.74 9.48
N SER A 254 -15.87 -2.19 10.36
CA SER A 254 -15.34 -1.24 11.35
C SER A 254 -14.24 -1.87 12.21
N VAL A 255 -13.15 -1.12 12.36
CA VAL A 255 -11.96 -1.45 13.18
C VAL A 255 -11.89 -0.59 14.44
N ARG A 256 -12.97 0.14 14.76
CA ARG A 256 -13.16 0.79 16.06
C ARG A 256 -13.18 -0.26 17.17
N GLY A 257 -12.50 0.05 18.26
CA GLY A 257 -12.15 -0.87 19.32
C GLY A 257 -10.92 -1.73 19.02
N MET A 258 -10.31 -1.62 17.84
CA MET A 258 -9.01 -2.23 17.52
C MET A 258 -7.91 -1.17 17.39
N VAL A 259 -8.15 -0.10 16.63
CA VAL A 259 -7.15 0.96 16.39
C VAL A 259 -7.12 2.02 17.48
N ASP A 260 -8.26 2.32 18.09
CA ASP A 260 -8.44 3.29 19.19
C ASP A 260 -8.47 2.62 20.57
N LEU A 261 -8.08 1.35 20.66
CA LEU A 261 -7.98 0.62 21.91
C LEU A 261 -6.77 1.10 22.71
N ASP A 262 -6.92 1.21 24.02
CA ASP A 262 -5.77 1.37 24.93
C ASP A 262 -4.83 0.17 24.69
N PRO A 263 -3.55 0.37 24.33
CA PRO A 263 -2.62 -0.71 24.08
C PRO A 263 -2.57 -1.76 25.19
N ALA A 264 -2.75 -1.37 26.46
CA ALA A 264 -2.80 -2.28 27.59
C ALA A 264 -4.00 -3.25 27.60
N GLN A 265 -5.01 -3.01 26.77
CA GLN A 265 -6.21 -3.85 26.63
C GLN A 265 -6.13 -4.80 25.43
N ILE A 266 -5.09 -4.71 24.59
CA ILE A 266 -4.87 -5.68 23.52
C ILE A 266 -4.64 -7.05 24.16
N GLN A 267 -5.32 -8.07 23.63
CA GLN A 267 -5.23 -9.43 24.17
C GLN A 267 -3.79 -9.96 24.07
N ALA A 268 -3.16 -10.19 25.23
CA ALA A 268 -1.91 -10.93 25.34
C ALA A 268 -2.21 -12.43 25.50
N PHE A 269 -1.56 -13.27 24.70
CA PHE A 269 -1.64 -14.73 24.81
C PHE A 269 -0.40 -15.27 25.49
N SER A 270 -0.59 -16.14 26.50
CA SER A 270 0.49 -16.99 26.96
C SER A 270 0.93 -17.96 25.84
N ILE A 271 2.12 -18.54 25.97
CA ILE A 271 2.65 -19.53 25.01
C ILE A 271 1.66 -20.68 24.75
N ASN A 272 1.02 -21.20 25.81
CA ASN A 272 0.06 -22.29 25.68
C ASN A 272 -1.21 -21.87 24.94
N GLU A 273 -1.69 -20.65 25.17
CA GLU A 273 -2.86 -20.13 24.47
C GLU A 273 -2.53 -19.84 23.00
N LEU A 274 -1.36 -19.27 22.71
CA LEU A 274 -0.89 -19.07 21.33
C LEU A 274 -0.88 -20.40 20.56
N LYS A 275 -0.31 -21.46 21.15
CA LYS A 275 -0.31 -22.80 20.53
C LYS A 275 -1.73 -23.30 20.23
N GLN A 276 -2.67 -23.11 21.16
CA GLN A 276 -4.08 -23.47 20.94
C GLN A 276 -4.74 -22.64 19.83
N GLN A 277 -4.38 -21.37 19.67
CA GLN A 277 -4.90 -20.55 18.56
C GLN A 277 -4.33 -20.99 17.22
N VAL A 278 -3.03 -21.33 17.17
CA VAL A 278 -2.39 -21.88 15.97
C VAL A 278 -3.05 -23.20 15.55
N GLU A 279 -3.34 -24.09 16.49
CA GLU A 279 -4.10 -25.33 16.23
C GLU A 279 -5.50 -25.06 15.66
N LYS A 280 -6.12 -23.92 15.98
CA LYS A 280 -7.40 -23.46 15.42
C LYS A 280 -7.26 -22.72 14.09
N GLY A 281 -6.04 -22.57 13.57
CA GLY A 281 -5.76 -21.94 12.29
C GLY A 281 -5.31 -20.47 12.37
N ALA A 282 -4.87 -19.99 13.54
CA ALA A 282 -4.27 -18.67 13.65
C ALA A 282 -2.90 -18.61 12.95
N THR A 283 -2.62 -17.51 12.27
CA THR A 283 -1.34 -17.20 11.64
C THR A 283 -0.50 -16.34 12.59
N ILE A 284 0.73 -16.76 12.83
CA ILE A 284 1.71 -15.95 13.56
C ILE A 284 2.40 -15.02 12.55
N VAL A 285 2.37 -13.73 12.83
CA VAL A 285 3.16 -12.72 12.13
C VAL A 285 4.20 -12.18 13.10
N ASP A 286 5.46 -12.48 12.83
CA ASP A 286 6.60 -12.02 13.60
C ASP A 286 7.12 -10.72 12.99
N ILE A 287 7.06 -9.65 13.77
CA ILE A 287 7.34 -8.28 13.35
C ILE A 287 8.74 -7.80 13.72
N ARG A 288 9.61 -8.70 14.20
CA ARG A 288 11.02 -8.39 14.47
C ARG A 288 11.80 -8.19 13.18
N ASP A 289 12.97 -7.58 13.29
CA ASP A 289 13.83 -7.37 12.12
C ASP A 289 14.31 -8.68 11.50
N GLN A 290 14.68 -8.59 10.23
CA GLN A 290 15.10 -9.73 9.44
C GLN A 290 16.24 -10.53 10.11
N LEU A 291 17.18 -9.90 10.81
CA LEU A 291 18.32 -10.64 11.38
C LEU A 291 17.86 -11.51 12.55
N ALA A 292 17.04 -10.96 13.43
CA ALA A 292 16.50 -11.72 14.55
C ALA A 292 15.56 -12.83 14.10
N PHE A 293 14.68 -12.56 13.12
CA PHE A 293 13.77 -13.57 12.59
C PHE A 293 14.52 -14.73 11.92
N ASN A 294 15.48 -14.43 11.03
CA ASN A 294 16.25 -15.47 10.35
C ASN A 294 17.07 -16.29 11.36
N ALA A 295 17.62 -15.66 12.42
CA ALA A 295 18.40 -16.35 13.44
C ALA A 295 17.55 -17.34 14.28
N ALA A 296 16.34 -16.94 14.67
CA ALA A 296 15.42 -17.79 15.41
C ALA A 296 13.98 -17.22 15.36
N HIS A 297 13.01 -18.06 15.01
CA HIS A 297 11.58 -17.71 14.98
C HIS A 297 10.68 -18.89 15.36
N ILE A 298 9.42 -18.61 15.66
CA ILE A 298 8.43 -19.64 15.99
C ILE A 298 8.12 -20.42 14.71
N LYS A 299 8.18 -21.76 14.76
CA LYS A 299 7.89 -22.61 13.61
C LYS A 299 6.59 -22.19 12.91
N GLY A 300 6.68 -21.98 11.60
CA GLY A 300 5.54 -21.62 10.75
C GLY A 300 5.10 -20.16 10.85
N SER A 301 5.79 -19.27 11.56
CA SER A 301 5.50 -17.84 11.52
C SER A 301 5.88 -17.20 10.18
N LEU A 302 5.17 -16.16 9.79
CA LEU A 302 5.58 -15.25 8.70
C LEU A 302 6.46 -14.15 9.29
N GLY A 303 7.63 -13.90 8.71
CA GLY A 303 8.56 -12.86 9.16
C GLY A 303 8.39 -11.60 8.33
N ILE A 304 7.77 -10.57 8.89
CA ILE A 304 7.50 -9.29 8.23
C ILE A 304 7.92 -8.17 9.18
N GLU A 305 9.13 -7.63 8.96
CA GLU A 305 9.69 -6.59 9.81
C GLU A 305 8.74 -5.38 9.95
N PHE A 306 8.55 -4.91 11.18
CA PHE A 306 7.79 -3.69 11.44
C PHE A 306 8.45 -2.47 10.79
N GLY A 307 7.63 -1.59 10.22
CA GLY A 307 8.06 -0.39 9.51
C GLY A 307 7.18 -0.15 8.29
N ASN A 308 7.72 0.58 7.31
CA ASN A 308 6.98 0.94 6.09
C ASN A 308 6.50 -0.28 5.28
N ASP A 309 7.21 -1.40 5.38
CA ASP A 309 6.93 -2.60 4.61
C ASP A 309 5.80 -3.47 5.18
N LEU A 310 5.44 -3.28 6.46
CA LEU A 310 4.47 -4.16 7.13
C LEU A 310 3.08 -4.10 6.49
N SER A 311 2.59 -2.92 6.11
CA SER A 311 1.29 -2.78 5.43
C SER A 311 1.30 -3.53 4.10
N THR A 312 2.26 -3.22 3.23
CA THR A 312 2.34 -3.80 1.88
C THR A 312 2.53 -5.32 1.91
N TRP A 313 3.49 -5.82 2.68
CA TRP A 313 3.73 -7.26 2.79
C TRP A 313 2.64 -7.96 3.58
N GLY A 314 2.10 -7.34 4.63
CA GLY A 314 0.96 -7.86 5.38
C GLY A 314 -0.28 -8.05 4.50
N GLY A 315 -0.58 -7.08 3.65
CA GLY A 315 -1.67 -7.18 2.67
C GLY A 315 -1.45 -8.33 1.70
N TRP A 316 -0.20 -8.52 1.27
CA TRP A 316 0.19 -9.52 0.29
C TRP A 316 0.21 -10.96 0.85
N VAL A 317 0.89 -11.20 1.96
CA VAL A 317 1.29 -12.56 2.36
C VAL A 317 0.49 -13.13 3.52
N VAL A 318 -0.20 -12.28 4.29
CA VAL A 318 -1.02 -12.73 5.42
C VAL A 318 -2.39 -13.19 4.89
N PRO A 319 -2.84 -14.41 5.24
CA PRO A 319 -4.16 -14.88 4.84
C PRO A 319 -5.28 -14.00 5.42
N PRO A 320 -6.19 -13.45 4.60
CA PRO A 320 -7.13 -12.40 5.04
C PRO A 320 -8.24 -12.87 5.98
N ASP A 321 -8.62 -14.14 5.93
CA ASP A 321 -9.75 -14.68 6.70
C ASP A 321 -9.33 -15.53 7.92
N HIS A 322 -8.07 -15.40 8.34
CA HIS A 322 -7.51 -16.18 9.44
C HIS A 322 -7.15 -15.28 10.63
N PRO A 323 -7.34 -15.73 11.88
CA PRO A 323 -6.89 -14.99 13.05
C PRO A 323 -5.39 -14.72 12.98
N ILE A 324 -4.97 -13.48 13.25
CA ILE A 324 -3.57 -13.07 13.27
C ILE A 324 -3.13 -12.88 14.73
N ILE A 325 -1.99 -13.46 15.08
CA ILE A 325 -1.30 -13.21 16.36
C ILE A 325 0.06 -12.59 16.04
N LEU A 326 0.31 -11.43 16.65
CA LEU A 326 1.55 -10.69 16.46
C LEU A 326 2.63 -11.15 17.45
N VAL A 327 3.88 -11.16 17.01
CA VAL A 327 5.05 -11.48 17.84
C VAL A 327 6.14 -10.45 17.58
N ASP A 328 6.54 -9.74 18.62
CA ASP A 328 7.69 -8.85 18.63
C ASP A 328 8.80 -9.43 19.53
N TYR A 329 9.73 -8.59 19.99
CA TYR A 329 10.78 -8.99 20.91
C TYR A 329 10.28 -9.33 22.31
N GLU A 330 9.49 -8.44 22.92
CA GLU A 330 9.23 -8.47 24.37
C GLU A 330 7.75 -8.38 24.73
N GLY A 331 6.84 -8.41 23.76
CA GLY A 331 5.40 -8.25 23.96
C GLY A 331 5.02 -6.80 24.24
N ASP A 332 5.62 -5.84 23.53
CA ASP A 332 5.37 -4.40 23.73
C ASP A 332 4.01 -3.98 23.15
N PRO A 333 3.01 -3.65 24.00
CA PRO A 333 1.67 -3.33 23.52
C PRO A 333 1.62 -2.10 22.60
N GLU A 334 2.53 -1.13 22.77
CA GLU A 334 2.58 0.08 21.94
C GLU A 334 3.01 -0.25 20.50
N LEU A 335 4.09 -1.02 20.37
CA LEU A 335 4.54 -1.52 19.06
C LEU A 335 3.47 -2.40 18.39
N ILE A 336 2.79 -3.23 19.18
CA ILE A 336 1.70 -4.10 18.70
C ILE A 336 0.52 -3.26 18.20
N SER A 337 0.16 -2.17 18.90
CA SER A 337 -0.88 -1.23 18.47
C SER A 337 -0.54 -0.61 17.10
N GLU A 338 0.70 -0.16 16.89
CA GLU A 338 1.14 0.38 15.60
C GLU A 338 1.16 -0.68 14.49
N ALA A 339 1.54 -1.92 14.81
CA ALA A 339 1.49 -3.03 13.87
C ALA A 339 0.04 -3.40 13.48
N ILE A 340 -0.91 -3.34 14.42
CA ILE A 340 -2.34 -3.49 14.13
C ILE A 340 -2.78 -2.42 13.13
N ARG A 341 -2.42 -1.15 13.37
CA ARG A 341 -2.75 -0.03 12.46
C ARG A 341 -2.23 -0.26 11.05
N ALA A 342 -0.97 -0.69 10.89
CA ALA A 342 -0.40 -1.00 9.58
C ALA A 342 -1.18 -2.10 8.84
N LEU A 343 -1.62 -3.14 9.54
CA LEU A 343 -2.34 -4.27 8.95
C LEU A 343 -3.79 -3.92 8.57
N VAL A 344 -4.54 -3.22 9.43
CA VAL A 344 -5.93 -2.85 9.10
C VAL A 344 -6.02 -1.89 7.92
N ARG A 345 -4.98 -1.09 7.68
CA ARG A 345 -4.92 -0.21 6.49
C ARG A 345 -4.97 -0.98 5.18
N VAL A 346 -4.59 -2.24 5.16
CA VAL A 346 -4.65 -3.11 3.96
C VAL A 346 -5.74 -4.19 4.05
N GLY A 347 -6.73 -3.98 4.92
CA GLY A 347 -7.89 -4.87 5.09
C GLY A 347 -7.59 -6.16 5.84
N GLN A 348 -6.47 -6.24 6.58
CA GLN A 348 -6.19 -7.36 7.47
C GLN A 348 -6.85 -7.09 8.82
N ASP A 349 -8.12 -7.48 8.96
CA ASP A 349 -8.97 -7.05 10.09
C ASP A 349 -9.04 -8.07 11.25
N TYR A 350 -8.44 -9.26 11.11
CA TYR A 350 -8.61 -10.36 12.06
C TYR A 350 -7.44 -10.52 13.05
N ILE A 351 -6.88 -9.42 13.54
CA ILE A 351 -5.87 -9.46 14.61
C ILE A 351 -6.55 -9.77 15.94
N VAL A 352 -6.19 -10.90 16.55
CA VAL A 352 -6.82 -11.38 17.79
C VAL A 352 -5.97 -11.17 19.04
N GLY A 353 -4.71 -10.74 18.89
CA GLY A 353 -3.82 -10.43 19.99
C GLY A 353 -2.34 -10.59 19.64
N TYR A 354 -1.51 -10.70 20.67
CA TYR A 354 -0.06 -10.87 20.53
C TYR A 354 0.50 -11.85 21.56
N LEU A 355 1.74 -12.30 21.37
CA LEU A 355 2.42 -13.16 22.34
C LEU A 355 2.91 -12.37 23.56
N GLU A 356 2.43 -12.74 24.75
CA GLU A 356 2.89 -12.17 26.01
C GLU A 356 4.40 -12.42 26.19
N ASN A 357 5.15 -11.37 26.52
CA ASN A 357 6.62 -11.35 26.62
C ASN A 357 7.38 -11.62 25.29
N GLY A 358 6.68 -11.61 24.15
CA GLY A 358 7.25 -11.72 22.82
C GLY A 358 8.12 -12.97 22.60
N PHE A 359 8.99 -12.92 21.60
CA PHE A 359 9.89 -14.02 21.29
C PHE A 359 10.93 -14.26 22.40
N THR A 360 11.31 -13.24 23.17
CA THR A 360 12.19 -13.42 24.35
C THR A 360 11.55 -14.33 25.39
N GLY A 361 10.25 -14.17 25.65
CA GLY A 361 9.47 -15.05 26.52
C GLY A 361 9.45 -16.49 26.01
N TRP A 362 9.19 -16.68 24.71
CA TRP A 362 9.22 -17.98 24.04
C TRP A 362 10.56 -18.70 24.27
N MET A 363 11.68 -18.02 24.04
CA MET A 363 13.02 -18.57 24.24
C MET A 363 13.30 -18.92 25.70
N LYS A 364 12.97 -18.03 26.66
CA LYS A 364 13.20 -18.26 28.09
C LYS A 364 12.39 -19.44 28.64
N ALA A 365 11.23 -19.72 28.04
CA ALA A 365 10.42 -20.88 28.36
C ALA A 365 10.99 -22.21 27.84
N GLY A 366 12.05 -22.17 27.02
CA GLY A 366 12.68 -23.36 26.44
C GLY A 366 11.88 -23.98 25.29
N GLU A 367 11.03 -23.19 24.63
CA GLU A 367 10.26 -23.62 23.48
C GLU A 367 11.13 -23.76 22.21
N GLY A 368 10.73 -24.66 21.32
CA GLY A 368 11.44 -24.90 20.06
C GLY A 368 11.29 -23.72 19.09
N PHE A 369 12.31 -23.48 18.27
CA PHE A 369 12.31 -22.48 17.20
C PHE A 369 12.91 -23.05 15.91
N GLU A 370 12.58 -22.43 14.79
CA GLU A 370 13.22 -22.66 13.49
C GLU A 370 14.13 -21.48 13.14
N HIS A 371 14.97 -21.65 12.13
CA HIS A 371 15.88 -20.61 11.65
C HIS A 371 16.02 -20.71 10.13
N ILE A 372 16.31 -19.58 9.51
CA ILE A 372 16.68 -19.49 8.09
C ILE A 372 18.18 -19.17 8.07
N PRO A 373 19.05 -20.10 7.65
CA PRO A 373 20.47 -19.84 7.61
C PRO A 373 20.77 -18.62 6.74
N LEU A 374 21.68 -17.78 7.23
CA LEU A 374 22.17 -16.60 6.53
C LEU A 374 23.55 -16.87 5.94
N VAL A 375 23.77 -16.43 4.71
CA VAL A 375 25.08 -16.44 4.06
C VAL A 375 25.40 -15.07 3.47
N ASP A 376 26.68 -14.74 3.39
CA ASP A 376 27.13 -13.56 2.66
C ASP A 376 27.13 -13.81 1.14
N VAL A 377 27.36 -12.73 0.39
CA VAL A 377 27.40 -12.76 -1.09
C VAL A 377 28.55 -13.62 -1.64
N TYR A 378 29.66 -13.78 -0.91
CA TYR A 378 30.79 -14.60 -1.36
C TYR A 378 30.46 -16.08 -1.26
N ARG A 379 29.81 -16.50 -0.17
CA ARG A 379 29.32 -17.86 0.01
C ARG A 379 28.21 -18.17 -0.97
N ALA A 380 27.27 -17.26 -1.16
CA ALA A 380 26.20 -17.40 -2.15
C ALA A 380 26.78 -17.61 -3.57
N ARG A 381 27.80 -16.84 -3.95
CA ARG A 381 28.52 -17.01 -5.22
C ARG A 381 29.22 -18.36 -5.31
N ALA A 382 29.92 -18.78 -4.27
CA ALA A 382 30.62 -20.07 -4.26
C ALA A 382 29.64 -21.25 -4.38
N ASP A 383 28.48 -21.17 -3.73
CA ASP A 383 27.41 -22.16 -3.85
C ASP A 383 26.85 -22.22 -5.28
N LEU A 384 26.65 -21.06 -5.91
CA LEU A 384 26.16 -20.95 -7.28
C LEU A 384 27.17 -21.50 -8.30
N GLU A 385 28.44 -21.10 -8.22
CA GLU A 385 29.51 -21.51 -9.14
C GLU A 385 29.80 -23.02 -9.05
N SER A 386 29.65 -23.62 -7.86
CA SER A 386 29.84 -25.05 -7.65
C SER A 386 28.60 -25.89 -7.97
N GLY A 387 27.45 -25.25 -8.24
CA GLY A 387 26.16 -25.94 -8.39
C GLY A 387 25.64 -26.56 -7.08
N GLN A 388 26.18 -26.15 -5.93
CA GLN A 388 25.75 -26.64 -4.61
C GLN A 388 24.35 -26.13 -4.26
N ARG A 389 24.03 -24.88 -4.63
CA ARG A 389 22.71 -24.27 -4.43
C ARG A 389 22.35 -23.39 -5.63
N MET A 390 21.07 -23.34 -5.97
CA MET A 390 20.56 -22.35 -6.93
C MET A 390 20.47 -20.97 -6.27
N LEU A 391 20.73 -19.91 -7.01
CA LEU A 391 20.49 -18.53 -6.56
C LEU A 391 19.20 -18.02 -7.20
N ILE A 392 18.21 -17.67 -6.37
CA ILE A 392 16.92 -17.15 -6.80
C ILE A 392 16.84 -15.67 -6.44
N ASP A 393 16.78 -14.82 -7.46
CA ASP A 393 16.58 -13.38 -7.32
C ASP A 393 15.08 -13.08 -7.20
N MET A 394 14.73 -12.49 -6.06
CA MET A 394 13.37 -12.24 -5.59
C MET A 394 12.92 -10.79 -5.83
N ARG A 395 13.73 -9.99 -6.55
CA ARG A 395 13.42 -8.59 -6.88
C ARG A 395 12.39 -8.46 -7.99
N GLU A 396 11.91 -7.24 -8.22
CA GLU A 396 10.98 -6.94 -9.31
C GLU A 396 11.69 -6.99 -10.69
N PRO A 397 10.94 -7.17 -11.80
CA PRO A 397 11.53 -7.28 -13.15
C PRO A 397 12.45 -6.12 -13.55
N SER A 398 12.13 -4.89 -13.16
CA SER A 398 12.97 -3.72 -13.48
C SER A 398 14.32 -3.74 -12.76
N GLU A 399 14.34 -4.19 -11.50
CA GLU A 399 15.57 -4.35 -10.73
C GLU A 399 16.45 -5.48 -11.29
N TRP A 400 15.82 -6.56 -11.76
CA TRP A 400 16.51 -7.66 -12.44
C TRP A 400 17.16 -7.19 -13.74
N GLN A 401 16.41 -6.49 -14.59
CA GLN A 401 16.89 -5.94 -15.86
C GLN A 401 18.03 -4.93 -15.67
N ALA A 402 17.99 -4.13 -14.60
CA ALA A 402 19.07 -3.19 -14.27
C ALA A 402 20.41 -3.90 -13.94
N GLY A 403 20.36 -5.16 -13.52
CA GLY A 403 21.53 -6.02 -13.35
C GLY A 403 21.35 -7.03 -12.22
N HIS A 404 21.90 -8.23 -12.42
CA HIS A 404 21.73 -9.36 -11.50
C HIS A 404 22.95 -10.32 -11.52
N ALA A 405 22.99 -11.26 -10.58
CA ALA A 405 24.06 -12.25 -10.48
C ALA A 405 24.01 -13.26 -11.66
N PRO A 406 25.14 -13.57 -12.33
CA PRO A 406 25.15 -14.51 -13.45
C PRO A 406 24.67 -15.90 -13.06
N ASN A 407 23.84 -16.51 -13.92
CA ASN A 407 23.20 -17.81 -13.71
C ASN A 407 22.18 -17.87 -12.55
N ALA A 408 21.81 -16.74 -11.95
CA ALA A 408 20.65 -16.69 -11.06
C ALA A 408 19.35 -16.97 -11.84
N ARG A 409 18.31 -17.42 -11.14
CA ARG A 409 16.94 -17.51 -11.66
C ARG A 409 16.12 -16.35 -11.09
N HIS A 410 15.34 -15.68 -11.94
CA HIS A 410 14.44 -14.61 -11.49
C HIS A 410 13.06 -15.17 -11.14
N ILE A 411 12.66 -15.03 -9.88
CA ILE A 411 11.30 -15.36 -9.40
C ILE A 411 10.94 -14.31 -8.36
N PRO A 412 10.12 -13.29 -8.68
CA PRO A 412 9.72 -12.26 -7.71
C PRO A 412 9.13 -12.84 -6.42
N ALA A 413 9.45 -12.20 -5.27
CA ALA A 413 9.10 -12.69 -3.93
C ALA A 413 7.62 -13.03 -3.74
N HIS A 414 6.72 -12.30 -4.40
CA HIS A 414 5.29 -12.52 -4.29
C HIS A 414 4.80 -13.87 -4.85
N LEU A 415 5.57 -14.46 -5.77
CA LEU A 415 5.30 -15.77 -6.36
C LEU A 415 5.73 -16.92 -5.46
N ALA A 416 6.34 -16.67 -4.30
CA ALA A 416 6.70 -17.71 -3.35
C ALA A 416 5.49 -18.43 -2.73
N ARG A 417 4.29 -17.81 -2.79
CA ARG A 417 3.04 -18.41 -2.30
C ARG A 417 2.63 -19.56 -3.22
N GLY A 418 2.46 -20.75 -2.65
CA GLY A 418 2.23 -21.97 -3.42
C GLY A 418 3.51 -22.63 -3.95
N GLY A 419 4.69 -22.15 -3.54
CA GLY A 419 5.99 -22.68 -3.93
C GLY A 419 6.60 -22.00 -5.16
N LEU A 420 7.85 -22.36 -5.46
CA LEU A 420 8.60 -21.81 -6.60
C LEU A 420 8.45 -22.72 -7.81
N ASP A 421 7.99 -22.17 -8.94
CA ASP A 421 7.78 -22.94 -10.17
C ASP A 421 9.07 -23.61 -10.65
N GLY A 422 8.97 -24.92 -10.90
CA GLY A 422 10.11 -25.75 -11.31
C GLY A 422 11.25 -25.84 -10.28
N ILE A 423 10.95 -25.72 -8.98
CA ILE A 423 11.91 -25.96 -7.88
C ILE A 423 11.23 -26.81 -6.81
N SER A 424 11.78 -27.99 -6.52
CA SER A 424 11.19 -28.88 -5.51
C SER A 424 11.51 -28.44 -4.06
N PRO A 425 10.67 -28.79 -3.07
CA PRO A 425 10.89 -28.39 -1.67
C PRO A 425 12.19 -28.89 -1.00
N ASP A 426 12.84 -29.90 -1.58
CA ASP A 426 14.12 -30.46 -1.12
C ASP A 426 15.34 -29.85 -1.83
N GLU A 427 15.13 -29.11 -2.93
CA GLU A 427 16.22 -28.48 -3.66
C GLU A 427 16.91 -27.37 -2.83
N PRO A 428 18.26 -27.34 -2.80
CA PRO A 428 19.00 -26.33 -2.09
C PRO A 428 18.95 -24.98 -2.82
N ILE A 429 18.38 -23.96 -2.16
CA ILE A 429 18.26 -22.61 -2.72
C ILE A 429 18.88 -21.55 -1.81
N ASN A 430 19.46 -20.54 -2.45
CA ASN A 430 19.84 -19.26 -1.88
C ASN A 430 18.88 -18.21 -2.42
N LEU A 431 18.22 -17.45 -1.55
CA LEU A 431 17.32 -16.37 -1.91
C LEU A 431 18.04 -15.04 -1.77
N ILE A 432 17.93 -14.17 -2.77
CA ILE A 432 18.52 -12.84 -2.76
C ILE A 432 17.48 -11.81 -3.20
N CYS A 433 17.39 -10.67 -2.52
CA CYS A 433 16.66 -9.50 -3.01
C CYS A 433 17.59 -8.27 -3.00
N ALA A 434 17.08 -7.04 -2.97
CA ALA A 434 17.95 -5.85 -2.90
C ALA A 434 18.81 -5.82 -1.61
N SER A 435 18.17 -5.99 -0.44
CA SER A 435 18.79 -5.79 0.87
C SER A 435 18.63 -6.95 1.87
N GLY A 436 17.72 -7.90 1.62
CA GLY A 436 17.45 -9.08 2.45
C GLY A 436 16.02 -9.22 2.99
N MET A 437 15.22 -8.16 2.94
CA MET A 437 13.90 -8.15 3.58
C MET A 437 12.90 -9.03 2.81
N ARG A 438 12.75 -8.80 1.50
CA ARG A 438 11.82 -9.58 0.66
C ARG A 438 12.18 -11.06 0.61
N SER A 439 13.47 -11.38 0.63
CA SER A 439 13.94 -12.76 0.68
C SER A 439 13.70 -13.39 2.06
N THR A 440 13.65 -12.62 3.15
CA THR A 440 13.19 -13.12 4.46
C THR A 440 11.71 -13.48 4.44
N VAL A 441 10.85 -12.58 3.93
CA VAL A 441 9.42 -12.84 3.80
C VAL A 441 9.20 -14.09 2.94
N ALA A 442 9.80 -14.14 1.75
CA ALA A 442 9.73 -15.29 0.86
C ALA A 442 10.25 -16.58 1.52
N SER A 443 11.36 -16.52 2.27
CA SER A 443 11.88 -17.68 3.00
C SER A 443 10.85 -18.21 4.00
N SER A 444 10.20 -17.33 4.77
CA SER A 444 9.19 -17.74 5.75
C SER A 444 7.96 -18.40 5.10
N ILE A 445 7.57 -17.94 3.91
CA ILE A 445 6.50 -18.56 3.11
C ILE A 445 6.94 -19.96 2.65
N LEU A 446 8.13 -20.08 2.06
CA LEU A 446 8.60 -21.36 1.54
C LEU A 446 8.79 -22.41 2.64
N LEU A 447 9.26 -22.03 3.83
CA LEU A 447 9.30 -22.94 4.98
C LEU A 447 7.89 -23.47 5.34
N ARG A 448 6.86 -22.62 5.28
CA ARG A 448 5.46 -23.03 5.48
C ARG A 448 4.94 -23.95 4.38
N GLU A 449 5.40 -23.77 3.15
CA GLU A 449 5.12 -24.65 1.99
C GLU A 449 5.95 -25.96 2.01
N GLY A 450 6.77 -26.16 3.05
CA GLY A 450 7.53 -27.40 3.25
C GLY A 450 8.92 -27.42 2.60
N TYR A 451 9.40 -26.27 2.12
CA TYR A 451 10.80 -26.16 1.69
C TYR A 451 11.71 -26.36 2.89
N SER A 452 12.69 -27.23 2.75
CA SER A 452 13.56 -27.66 3.86
C SER A 452 14.98 -27.11 3.77
N ASN A 453 15.34 -26.52 2.63
CA ASN A 453 16.72 -26.16 2.31
C ASN A 453 16.87 -24.74 1.76
N VAL A 454 16.18 -23.79 2.41
CA VAL A 454 16.18 -22.37 2.07
C VAL A 454 17.27 -21.64 2.86
N VAL A 455 18.06 -20.82 2.17
CA VAL A 455 19.09 -19.96 2.75
C VAL A 455 18.88 -18.55 2.24
N ASN A 456 19.08 -17.55 3.10
CA ASN A 456 18.90 -16.15 2.74
C ASN A 456 20.27 -15.45 2.59
N VAL A 457 20.44 -14.69 1.51
CA VAL A 457 21.67 -13.94 1.23
C VAL A 457 21.58 -12.54 1.85
N ILE A 458 22.32 -12.33 2.93
CA ILE A 458 22.29 -11.07 3.68
C ILE A 458 22.94 -9.92 2.91
N GLY A 459 22.35 -8.73 3.00
CA GLY A 459 22.80 -7.54 2.29
C GLY A 459 22.41 -7.51 0.80
N GLY A 460 21.89 -8.62 0.28
CA GLY A 460 21.27 -8.69 -1.03
C GLY A 460 22.18 -8.32 -2.21
N MET A 461 21.54 -7.92 -3.31
CA MET A 461 22.21 -7.45 -4.52
C MET A 461 22.99 -6.16 -4.29
N ASP A 462 22.59 -5.32 -3.33
CA ASP A 462 23.35 -4.12 -2.97
C ASP A 462 24.75 -4.49 -2.44
N ALA A 463 24.85 -5.53 -1.61
CA ALA A 463 26.12 -6.04 -1.14
C ALA A 463 26.90 -6.76 -2.25
N TRP A 464 26.21 -7.46 -3.15
CA TRP A 464 26.81 -8.16 -4.29
C TRP A 464 27.53 -7.17 -5.22
N GLU A 465 26.86 -6.08 -5.57
CA GLU A 465 27.40 -5.00 -6.40
C GLU A 465 28.57 -4.30 -5.70
N ARG A 466 28.40 -3.90 -4.43
CA ARG A 466 29.47 -3.22 -3.67
C ARG A 466 30.70 -4.10 -3.44
N ALA A 467 30.53 -5.41 -3.41
CA ALA A 467 31.63 -6.37 -3.32
C ALA A 467 32.40 -6.55 -4.65
N GLY A 468 31.93 -5.92 -5.76
CA GLY A 468 32.53 -6.04 -7.07
C GLY A 468 32.39 -7.44 -7.68
N LEU A 469 31.35 -8.18 -7.27
CA LEU A 469 31.08 -9.51 -7.82
C LEU A 469 30.52 -9.40 -9.25
N PRO A 470 30.70 -10.44 -10.09
CA PRO A 470 30.21 -10.40 -11.46
C PRO A 470 28.70 -10.14 -11.52
N MET A 471 28.27 -9.31 -12.47
CA MET A 471 26.87 -9.02 -12.77
C MET A 471 26.63 -9.16 -14.28
N GLN A 472 25.40 -9.50 -14.64
CA GLN A 472 24.92 -9.51 -16.02
C GLN A 472 23.64 -8.66 -16.14
N GLN A 473 23.36 -8.19 -17.35
CA GLN A 473 22.14 -7.50 -17.74
C GLN A 473 21.53 -8.28 -18.91
N ASP A 474 20.20 -8.38 -18.93
CA ASP A 474 19.47 -9.07 -19.99
C ASP A 474 19.11 -8.16 -21.17
#